data_AF-A0A7X6XCB0-F1
#
_entry.id   AF-A0A7X6XCB0-F1
#
_cell.length_a   1.000
_cell.length_b   1.000
_cell.length_c   1.000
_cell.angle_alpha   90.00
_cell.angle_beta   90.00
_cell.angle_gamma   90.00
#
_symmetry.space_group_name_H-M   'P 1'
#
loop_
_entity.id
_entity.type
_entity.pdbx_description
1 polymer ?
#
loop_
_entity_poly.entity_id
_entity_poly.type
_entity_poly.pdbx_seq_one_letter_code
_entity_poly.pdbx_strand_id
1 'polypeptide(L)'
;MVSDLINECKKENINIEIKTDKNEGCNINIFNLDVKKNEVYSTVNYTIKATKDDKTVFLNSSSINDYKKIIKIIKNNIDALDSKEKNSFAKNQILNKIKNSKETIEMNKVLNKLLELNKLKENNKYLSNIEIEYSYLYKNLLIENEKTLLKDEYGMHTFGADIVINKNGINQTSRFFMTTKTFDFDKFKRRIILKIKEA
;
A
#
# COMPACT_ATOMS: atom_id res chain seq x y z
N MET A 1 12.43 19.58 -1.18
CA MET A 1 11.00 19.67 -1.57
C MET A 1 10.06 19.82 -0.38
N VAL A 2 9.97 18.84 0.53
CA VAL A 2 9.10 18.97 1.73
C VAL A 2 9.59 20.12 2.63
N SER A 3 10.88 20.14 2.93
CA SER A 3 11.51 21.21 3.71
C SER A 3 11.39 22.59 3.04
N ASP A 4 11.31 22.66 1.71
CA ASP A 4 11.12 23.93 0.99
C ASP A 4 9.71 24.49 1.21
N LEU A 5 8.67 23.65 1.13
CA LEU A 5 7.30 24.07 1.44
C LEU A 5 7.14 24.52 2.90
N ILE A 6 7.78 23.80 3.83
CA ILE A 6 7.79 24.19 5.26
C ILE A 6 8.39 25.59 5.41
N ASN A 7 9.53 25.85 4.76
CA ASN A 7 10.20 27.14 4.81
C ASN A 7 9.39 28.26 4.17
N GLU A 8 8.77 28.03 3.01
CA GLU A 8 7.93 29.03 2.34
C GLU A 8 6.66 29.35 3.14
N CYS A 9 5.99 28.35 3.73
CA CYS A 9 4.85 28.58 4.61
C CYS A 9 5.25 29.41 5.85
N LYS A 10 6.44 29.15 6.42
CA LYS A 10 6.93 29.87 7.59
C LYS A 10 7.11 31.37 7.35
N LYS A 11 7.56 31.78 6.15
CA LYS A 11 7.65 33.20 5.75
C LYS A 11 6.30 33.93 5.82
N GLU A 12 5.21 33.17 5.78
CA GLU A 12 3.83 33.66 5.76
C GLU A 12 3.12 33.46 7.12
N ASN A 13 3.88 33.17 8.17
CA ASN A 13 3.40 32.83 9.52
C ASN A 13 2.45 31.61 9.54
N ILE A 14 2.66 30.66 8.63
CA ILE A 14 1.92 29.40 8.59
C ILE A 14 2.86 28.29 9.02
N ASN A 15 2.52 27.61 10.11
CA ASN A 15 3.23 26.39 10.50
C ASN A 15 2.57 25.18 9.84
N ILE A 16 3.36 24.26 9.31
CA ILE A 16 2.82 23.05 8.68
C ILE A 16 3.50 21.77 9.18
N GLU A 17 2.75 20.68 9.07
CA GLU A 17 3.22 19.30 9.16
C GLU A 17 2.76 18.57 7.90
N ILE A 18 3.69 17.84 7.28
CA ILE A 18 3.44 17.12 6.04
C ILE A 18 3.60 15.63 6.33
N LYS A 19 2.49 14.89 6.20
CA LYS A 19 2.51 13.44 6.11
C LYS A 19 2.68 13.03 4.65
N THR A 20 3.70 12.24 4.35
CA THR A 20 3.92 11.64 3.03
C THR A 20 3.66 10.14 3.10
N ASP A 21 2.71 9.67 2.31
CA ASP A 21 2.39 8.26 2.13
C ASP A 21 2.86 7.83 0.73
N LYS A 22 4.02 7.17 0.66
CA LYS A 22 4.52 6.56 -0.58
C LYS A 22 4.21 5.07 -0.57
N ASN A 23 3.47 4.61 -1.58
CA ASN A 23 3.17 3.19 -1.79
C ASN A 23 3.76 2.73 -3.11
N GLU A 24 4.48 1.62 -3.08
CA GLU A 24 4.99 0.93 -4.27
C GLU A 24 4.52 -0.51 -4.21
N GLY A 25 4.25 -1.11 -5.35
CA GLY A 25 3.77 -2.48 -5.32
C GLY A 25 3.40 -3.02 -6.68
N CYS A 26 2.84 -4.22 -6.63
CA CYS A 26 2.33 -4.90 -7.79
C CYS A 26 1.08 -5.70 -7.45
N ASN A 27 0.25 -5.94 -8.46
CA ASN A 27 -0.91 -6.83 -8.40
C ASN A 27 -0.87 -7.76 -9.62
N ILE A 28 -0.92 -9.06 -9.39
CA ILE A 28 -1.02 -10.09 -10.42
C ILE A 28 -2.27 -10.92 -10.14
N ASN A 29 -3.10 -11.14 -11.16
CA ASN A 29 -4.19 -12.11 -11.11
C ASN A 29 -4.08 -13.04 -12.32
N ILE A 30 -4.19 -14.34 -12.05
CA ILE A 30 -4.14 -15.41 -13.04
C ILE A 30 -5.38 -16.27 -12.89
N PHE A 31 -6.08 -16.50 -13.99
CA PHE A 31 -7.22 -17.40 -14.06
C PHE A 31 -6.96 -18.47 -15.13
N ASN A 32 -6.83 -19.74 -14.74
CA ASN A 32 -6.57 -20.85 -15.67
C ASN A 32 -5.47 -20.57 -16.70
N LEU A 33 -4.28 -20.18 -16.25
CA LEU A 33 -3.11 -19.78 -17.07
C LEU A 33 -3.22 -18.41 -17.77
N ASP A 34 -4.40 -17.80 -17.86
CA ASP A 34 -4.54 -16.45 -18.39
C ASP A 34 -4.17 -15.40 -17.33
N VAL A 35 -3.22 -14.53 -17.66
CA VAL A 35 -2.95 -13.35 -16.83
C VAL A 35 -4.06 -12.32 -17.05
N LYS A 36 -4.98 -12.20 -16.08
CA LYS A 36 -6.07 -11.21 -16.11
C LYS A 36 -5.60 -9.83 -15.66
N LYS A 37 -4.58 -9.78 -14.79
CA LYS A 37 -4.02 -8.54 -14.25
C LYS A 37 -2.52 -8.69 -14.03
N ASN A 38 -1.76 -7.67 -14.45
CA ASN A 38 -0.33 -7.54 -14.14
C ASN A 38 0.02 -6.05 -14.08
N GLU A 39 -0.13 -5.46 -12.90
CA GLU A 39 0.07 -4.04 -12.65
C GLU A 39 1.26 -3.82 -11.72
N VAL A 40 2.03 -2.78 -12.00
CA VAL A 40 3.03 -2.21 -11.09
C VAL A 40 2.63 -0.76 -10.84
N TYR A 41 2.69 -0.33 -9.59
CA TYR A 41 2.30 1.02 -9.22
C TYR A 41 3.31 1.66 -8.28
N SER A 42 3.43 2.98 -8.39
CA SER A 42 4.11 3.84 -7.44
C SER A 42 3.26 5.08 -7.25
N THR A 43 2.82 5.31 -6.02
CA THR A 43 1.98 6.45 -5.66
C THR A 43 2.63 7.20 -4.51
N VAL A 44 2.49 8.51 -4.53
CA VAL A 44 2.89 9.39 -3.43
C VAL A 44 1.72 10.31 -3.14
N ASN A 45 1.28 10.32 -1.89
CA ASN A 45 0.24 11.22 -1.41
C ASN A 45 0.78 12.04 -0.25
N TYR A 46 0.37 13.30 -0.19
CA TYR A 46 0.73 14.25 0.85
C TYR A 46 -0.53 14.70 1.57
N THR A 47 -0.53 14.62 2.90
CA THR A 47 -1.49 15.30 3.75
C THR A 47 -0.76 16.43 4.46
N ILE A 48 -1.15 17.67 4.17
CA ILE A 48 -0.57 18.88 4.74
C ILE A 48 -1.54 19.38 5.81
N LYS A 49 -1.10 19.36 7.06
CA LYS A 49 -1.77 20.00 8.18
C LYS A 49 -1.15 21.37 8.37
N ALA A 50 -1.93 22.44 8.25
CA ALA A 50 -1.44 23.81 8.36
C ALA A 50 -2.17 24.57 9.49
N THR A 51 -1.42 25.35 10.25
CA THR A 51 -1.92 26.12 11.38
C THR A 51 -1.42 27.57 11.33
N LYS A 52 -2.37 28.51 11.44
CA LYS A 52 -2.14 29.95 11.56
C LYS A 52 -3.25 30.57 12.41
N ASP A 53 -2.92 31.51 13.28
CA ASP A 53 -3.87 32.23 14.16
C ASP A 53 -4.82 31.32 14.95
N ASP A 54 -4.27 30.19 15.43
CA ASP A 54 -4.96 29.09 16.13
C ASP A 54 -6.09 28.41 15.34
N LYS A 55 -6.12 28.59 14.02
CA LYS A 55 -6.96 27.84 13.08
C LYS A 55 -6.13 26.75 12.42
N THR A 56 -6.75 25.61 12.11
CA THR A 56 -6.09 24.48 11.46
C THR A 56 -6.86 24.04 10.21
N VAL A 57 -6.15 23.78 9.12
CA VAL A 57 -6.70 23.18 7.89
C VAL A 57 -5.90 21.96 7.46
N PHE A 58 -6.56 21.05 6.73
CA PHE A 58 -5.94 19.88 6.14
C PHE A 58 -6.09 19.92 4.61
N LEU A 59 -5.01 19.69 3.89
CA LEU A 59 -5.00 19.58 2.43
C LEU A 59 -4.43 18.22 2.03
N ASN A 60 -5.11 17.51 1.15
CA ASN A 60 -4.57 16.32 0.50
C ASN A 60 -4.11 16.68 -0.91
N SER A 61 -2.93 16.21 -1.31
CA SER A 61 -2.39 16.43 -2.65
C SER A 61 -1.51 15.26 -3.08
N SER A 62 -1.48 14.97 -4.38
CA SER A 62 -0.51 14.03 -4.98
C SER A 62 0.83 14.70 -5.33
N SER A 63 0.92 16.03 -5.20
CA SER A 63 2.14 16.79 -5.45
C SER A 63 2.27 17.99 -4.53
N ILE A 64 3.49 18.32 -4.14
CA ILE A 64 3.80 19.52 -3.37
C ILE A 64 4.57 20.57 -4.16
N ASN A 65 4.84 20.40 -5.46
CA ASN A 65 5.80 21.23 -6.18
C ASN A 65 5.37 22.70 -6.37
N ASP A 66 4.07 22.98 -6.42
CA ASP A 66 3.55 24.35 -6.56
C ASP A 66 3.24 24.96 -5.18
N TYR A 67 4.31 25.35 -4.48
CA TYR A 67 4.21 25.92 -3.13
C TYR A 67 3.32 27.16 -3.07
N LYS A 68 3.36 28.01 -4.10
CA LYS A 68 2.56 29.25 -4.17
C LYS A 68 1.07 28.94 -4.18
N LYS A 69 0.65 27.99 -5.02
CA LYS A 69 -0.75 27.55 -5.06
C LYS A 69 -1.18 26.91 -3.74
N ILE A 70 -0.35 26.08 -3.14
CA ILE A 70 -0.64 25.44 -1.85
C ILE A 70 -0.83 26.47 -0.75
N ILE A 71 0.09 27.42 -0.61
CA ILE A 71 0.01 28.49 0.40
C ILE A 71 -1.26 29.33 0.18
N LYS A 72 -1.58 29.67 -1.07
CA LYS A 72 -2.81 30.40 -1.39
C LYS A 72 -4.06 29.64 -0.95
N ILE A 73 -4.13 28.33 -1.24
CA ILE A 73 -5.26 27.49 -0.83
C ILE A 73 -5.34 27.43 0.71
N ILE A 74 -4.21 27.25 1.40
CA ILE A 74 -4.18 27.22 2.87
C ILE A 74 -4.72 28.53 3.45
N LYS A 75 -4.22 29.68 2.98
CA LYS A 75 -4.68 31.01 3.44
C LYS A 75 -6.19 31.18 3.23
N ASN A 76 -6.67 30.92 2.02
CA ASN A 76 -8.09 31.04 1.70
C ASN A 76 -8.98 30.18 2.62
N ASN A 77 -8.57 28.95 2.93
CA ASN A 77 -9.32 28.09 3.83
C ASN A 77 -9.25 28.57 5.29
N ILE A 78 -8.09 29.05 5.76
CA ILE A 78 -7.95 29.60 7.11
C ILE A 78 -8.79 30.87 7.31
N ASP A 79 -8.83 31.73 6.30
CA ASP A 79 -9.62 32.97 6.34
C ASP A 79 -11.13 32.65 6.38
N ALA A 80 -11.55 31.57 5.73
CA ALA A 80 -12.95 31.11 5.71
C ALA A 80 -13.40 30.34 6.97
N LEU A 81 -12.50 29.97 7.88
CA LEU A 81 -12.85 29.27 9.12
C LEU A 81 -13.32 30.26 10.19
N ASP A 82 -14.47 29.99 10.81
CA ASP A 82 -14.96 30.79 11.94
C ASP A 82 -14.39 30.31 13.29
N SER A 83 -14.07 29.02 13.41
CA SER A 83 -13.59 28.44 14.68
C SER A 83 -12.07 28.48 14.82
N LYS A 84 -11.62 28.69 16.07
CA LYS A 84 -10.21 28.55 16.46
C LYS A 84 -10.03 27.20 17.14
N GLU A 85 -9.65 26.20 16.36
CA GLU A 85 -9.26 24.89 16.87
C GLU A 85 -7.83 24.57 16.44
N LYS A 86 -6.90 24.85 17.35
CA LYS A 86 -5.50 24.53 17.14
C LYS A 86 -5.28 23.05 17.39
N ASN A 87 -4.77 22.37 16.37
CA ASN A 87 -4.39 20.98 16.49
C ASN A 87 -2.85 20.88 16.61
N SER A 88 -2.36 20.02 17.51
CA SER A 88 -0.93 19.90 17.81
C SER A 88 -0.20 19.08 16.76
N PHE A 89 1.04 19.47 16.42
CA PHE A 89 1.91 18.66 15.56
C PHE A 89 2.53 17.49 16.31
N ALA A 90 2.95 16.48 15.55
CA ALA A 90 3.75 15.38 16.05
C ALA A 90 5.02 15.91 16.73
N LYS A 91 5.29 15.36 17.91
CA LYS A 91 6.46 15.65 18.73
C LYS A 91 7.33 14.39 18.80
N ASN A 92 8.61 14.59 19.09
CA ASN A 92 9.67 13.58 19.18
C ASN A 92 10.25 13.15 17.83
N GLN A 93 11.51 12.72 17.86
CA GLN A 93 12.14 12.05 16.73
C GLN A 93 12.08 10.54 16.99
N ILE A 94 11.24 9.83 16.25
CA ILE A 94 11.19 8.36 16.26
C ILE A 94 11.47 7.90 14.83
N LEU A 95 12.62 7.25 14.65
CA LEU A 95 13.01 6.61 13.41
C LEU A 95 12.91 5.09 13.61
N ASN A 96 11.71 4.55 13.41
CA ASN A 96 11.53 3.11 13.40
C ASN A 96 11.85 2.61 11.99
N LYS A 97 13.09 2.13 11.81
CA LYS A 97 13.48 1.42 10.59
C LYS A 97 13.34 -0.09 10.84
N ILE A 98 12.30 -0.71 10.30
CA ILE A 98 12.25 -2.17 10.25
C ILE A 98 13.33 -2.61 9.25
N LYS A 99 14.39 -3.29 9.72
CA LYS A 99 15.39 -3.90 8.84
C LYS A 99 14.67 -4.78 7.81
N ASN A 100 15.01 -4.60 6.53
CA ASN A 100 14.48 -5.38 5.39
C ASN A 100 12.97 -5.24 5.15
N SER A 101 12.41 -4.05 5.34
CA SER A 101 11.00 -3.76 5.02
C SER A 101 10.69 -3.84 3.51
N LYS A 102 11.66 -3.57 2.64
CA LYS A 102 11.50 -3.59 1.19
C LYS A 102 12.17 -4.81 0.58
N GLU A 103 11.43 -5.59 -0.19
CA GLU A 103 11.93 -6.71 -0.97
C GLU A 103 11.98 -6.32 -2.45
N THR A 104 13.01 -6.75 -3.17
CA THR A 104 13.08 -6.57 -4.63
C THR A 104 12.32 -7.72 -5.28
N ILE A 105 11.24 -7.42 -5.98
CA ILE A 105 10.39 -8.42 -6.61
C ILE A 105 10.74 -8.56 -8.10
N GLU A 106 11.22 -9.74 -8.49
CA GLU A 106 11.36 -10.10 -9.89
C GLU A 106 10.03 -10.62 -10.45
N MET A 107 9.27 -9.73 -11.10
CA MET A 107 7.90 -10.01 -11.56
C MET A 107 7.80 -11.27 -12.44
N ASN A 108 8.76 -11.50 -13.33
CA ASN A 108 8.77 -12.69 -14.18
C ASN A 108 8.92 -13.99 -13.36
N LYS A 109 9.73 -13.98 -12.29
CA LYS A 109 9.88 -15.14 -11.39
C LYS A 109 8.59 -15.40 -10.62
N VAL A 110 7.93 -14.33 -10.15
CA VAL A 110 6.64 -14.44 -9.47
C VAL A 110 5.59 -15.01 -10.41
N LEU A 111 5.43 -14.43 -11.60
CA LEU A 111 4.47 -14.88 -12.61
C LEU A 111 4.67 -16.36 -12.95
N ASN A 112 5.91 -16.79 -13.21
CA ASN A 112 6.23 -18.19 -13.50
C ASN A 112 5.80 -19.12 -12.35
N LYS A 113 6.13 -18.76 -11.10
CA LYS A 113 5.70 -19.52 -9.92
C LYS A 113 4.18 -19.58 -9.81
N LEU A 114 3.45 -18.48 -9.99
CA LEU A 114 2.00 -18.49 -9.93
C LEU A 114 1.40 -19.35 -11.04
N LEU A 115 1.94 -19.31 -12.26
CA LEU A 115 1.53 -20.19 -13.36
C LEU A 115 1.74 -21.67 -13.05
N GLU A 116 2.79 -22.03 -12.31
CA GLU A 116 3.02 -23.42 -11.87
C GLU A 116 1.88 -23.99 -11.01
N LEU A 117 1.08 -23.17 -10.33
CA LEU A 117 -0.07 -23.66 -9.57
C LEU A 117 -1.15 -24.26 -10.46
N ASN A 118 -1.26 -23.84 -11.73
CA ASN A 118 -2.20 -24.46 -12.66
C ASN A 118 -1.84 -25.94 -12.94
N LYS A 119 -0.57 -26.33 -12.81
CA LYS A 119 -0.14 -27.75 -12.92
C LYS A 119 -0.74 -28.64 -11.83
N LEU A 120 -1.33 -28.07 -10.78
CA LEU A 120 -2.08 -28.86 -9.80
C LEU A 120 -3.32 -29.52 -10.43
N LYS A 121 -3.88 -28.96 -11.51
CA LYS A 121 -5.02 -29.55 -12.24
C LYS A 121 -4.64 -30.85 -12.95
N GLU A 122 -3.43 -30.93 -13.49
CA GLU A 122 -2.90 -32.15 -14.15
C GLU A 122 -2.88 -33.33 -13.18
N ASN A 123 -2.68 -33.07 -11.89
CA ASN A 123 -2.55 -34.08 -10.84
C ASN A 123 -3.82 -34.24 -9.99
N ASN A 124 -4.89 -33.48 -10.29
CA ASN A 124 -6.15 -33.57 -9.57
C ASN A 124 -7.36 -33.42 -10.50
N LYS A 125 -7.95 -34.56 -10.87
CA LYS A 125 -9.11 -34.63 -11.77
C LYS A 125 -10.38 -33.92 -11.26
N TYR A 126 -10.47 -33.63 -9.96
CA TYR A 126 -11.62 -32.94 -9.38
C TYR A 126 -11.41 -31.43 -9.31
N LEU A 127 -10.17 -30.94 -9.45
CA LEU A 127 -9.88 -29.50 -9.48
C LEU A 127 -10.27 -28.92 -10.85
N SER A 128 -11.48 -28.37 -10.96
CA SER A 128 -12.00 -27.82 -12.22
C SER A 128 -11.41 -26.44 -12.51
N ASN A 129 -11.18 -25.64 -11.46
CA ASN A 129 -10.74 -24.26 -11.63
C ASN A 129 -9.79 -23.80 -10.51
N ILE A 130 -8.86 -22.93 -10.86
CA ILE A 130 -7.99 -22.21 -9.92
C ILE A 130 -7.77 -20.78 -10.42
N GLU A 131 -8.13 -19.81 -9.59
CA GLU A 131 -7.80 -18.41 -9.75
C GLU A 131 -6.80 -18.01 -8.67
N ILE A 132 -5.77 -17.27 -9.04
CA ILE A 132 -4.65 -16.96 -8.16
C ILE A 132 -4.41 -15.46 -8.20
N GLU A 133 -4.33 -14.87 -7.02
CA GLU A 133 -4.05 -13.48 -6.78
C GLU A 133 -2.70 -13.37 -6.06
N TYR A 134 -1.88 -12.42 -6.48
CA TYR A 134 -0.70 -12.02 -5.74
C TYR A 134 -0.61 -10.51 -5.70
N SER A 135 -0.31 -9.96 -4.53
CA SER A 135 0.07 -8.57 -4.40
C SER A 135 1.30 -8.42 -3.53
N TYR A 136 2.09 -7.41 -3.87
CA TYR A 136 3.14 -6.88 -3.01
C TYR A 136 2.85 -5.41 -2.75
N LEU A 137 2.94 -5.00 -1.49
CA LEU A 137 2.83 -3.62 -1.07
C LEU A 137 4.06 -3.28 -0.24
N TYR A 138 4.82 -2.30 -0.70
CA TYR A 138 5.79 -1.55 0.09
C TYR A 138 5.20 -0.18 0.42
N LYS A 139 5.13 0.15 1.70
CA LYS A 139 4.68 1.45 2.19
C LYS A 139 5.81 2.15 2.93
N ASN A 140 5.99 3.42 2.61
CA ASN A 140 6.89 4.35 3.27
C ASN A 140 6.08 5.55 3.75
N LEU A 141 6.07 5.73 5.07
CA LEU A 141 5.34 6.77 5.77
C LEU A 141 6.35 7.76 6.34
N LEU A 142 6.17 9.04 6.05
CA LEU A 142 6.96 10.13 6.61
C LEU A 142 6.03 11.15 7.25
N ILE A 143 6.36 11.68 8.41
CA ILE A 143 5.77 12.91 8.95
C ILE A 143 6.93 13.88 9.19
N GLU A 144 6.88 15.03 8.53
CA GLU A 144 7.89 16.07 8.64
C GLU A 144 7.25 17.40 9.04
N ASN A 145 7.82 18.05 10.06
CA ASN A 145 7.55 19.44 10.43
C ASN A 145 8.88 20.10 10.86
N GLU A 146 8.85 21.36 11.29
CA GLU A 146 10.07 22.11 11.64
C GLU A 146 11.00 21.39 12.65
N LYS A 147 10.45 20.57 13.56
CA LYS A 147 11.21 19.97 14.68
C LYS A 147 11.24 18.45 14.66
N THR A 148 10.43 17.83 13.81
CA THR A 148 10.14 16.41 13.87
C THR A 148 10.26 15.79 12.48
N LEU A 149 10.96 14.66 12.44
CA LEU A 149 10.96 13.73 11.31
C LEU A 149 10.63 12.34 11.85
N LEU A 150 9.42 11.86 11.56
CA LEU A 150 9.01 10.49 11.85
C LEU A 150 9.02 9.69 10.57
N LYS A 151 9.60 8.50 10.63
CA LYS A 151 9.61 7.58 9.49
C LYS A 151 9.18 6.20 9.92
N ASP A 152 8.31 5.59 9.12
CA ASP A 152 7.93 4.19 9.21
C ASP A 152 7.94 3.54 7.81
N GLU A 153 8.27 2.26 7.74
CA GLU A 153 8.33 1.51 6.49
C GLU A 153 7.96 0.05 6.71
N TYR A 154 7.10 -0.49 5.84
CA TYR A 154 6.74 -1.90 5.87
C TYR A 154 6.49 -2.45 4.48
N GLY A 155 6.82 -3.72 4.28
CA GLY A 155 6.52 -4.48 3.08
C GLY A 155 5.68 -5.70 3.43
N MET A 156 4.81 -6.07 2.52
CA MET A 156 3.88 -7.16 2.73
C MET A 156 3.53 -7.83 1.40
N HIS A 157 3.55 -9.16 1.42
CA HIS A 157 3.10 -10.00 0.34
C HIS A 157 1.75 -10.58 0.72
N THR A 158 0.82 -10.59 -0.23
CA THR A 158 -0.46 -11.27 -0.08
C THR A 158 -0.62 -12.21 -1.26
N PHE A 159 -0.88 -13.47 -0.95
CA PHE A 159 -1.26 -14.48 -1.91
C PHE A 159 -2.72 -14.85 -1.66
N GLY A 160 -3.53 -14.88 -2.70
CA GLY A 160 -4.91 -15.32 -2.68
C GLY A 160 -5.11 -16.42 -3.70
N ALA A 161 -6.01 -17.36 -3.43
CA ALA A 161 -6.55 -18.17 -4.51
C ALA A 161 -7.97 -18.65 -4.22
N ASP A 162 -8.70 -18.82 -5.31
CA ASP A 162 -10.02 -19.39 -5.37
C ASP A 162 -9.93 -20.72 -6.12
N ILE A 163 -10.26 -21.81 -5.44
CA ILE A 163 -10.28 -23.15 -6.03
C ILE A 163 -11.71 -23.65 -6.16
N VAL A 164 -12.00 -24.30 -7.29
CA VAL A 164 -13.27 -24.99 -7.51
C VAL A 164 -12.99 -26.47 -7.68
N ILE A 165 -13.63 -27.27 -6.83
CA ILE A 165 -13.54 -28.72 -6.84
C ILE A 165 -14.90 -29.27 -7.26
N ASN A 166 -14.93 -30.03 -8.37
CA ASN A 166 -16.11 -30.73 -8.84
C ASN A 166 -16.00 -32.21 -8.48
N LYS A 167 -16.91 -32.68 -7.61
CA LYS A 167 -17.06 -34.10 -7.29
C LYS A 167 -18.49 -34.51 -7.57
N ASN A 168 -18.66 -35.49 -8.46
CA ASN A 168 -19.97 -36.04 -8.81
C ASN A 168 -21.00 -34.97 -9.23
N GLY A 169 -20.55 -33.93 -9.96
CA GLY A 169 -21.40 -32.83 -10.40
C GLY A 169 -21.65 -31.73 -9.36
N ILE A 170 -21.16 -31.88 -8.12
CA ILE A 170 -21.27 -30.87 -7.07
C ILE A 170 -19.99 -30.02 -7.08
N ASN A 171 -20.15 -28.71 -7.24
CA ASN A 171 -19.06 -27.74 -7.15
C ASN A 171 -18.91 -27.25 -5.71
N GLN A 172 -17.72 -27.44 -5.14
CA GLN A 172 -17.30 -26.80 -3.91
C GLN A 172 -16.27 -25.71 -4.24
N THR A 173 -16.54 -24.49 -3.78
CA THR A 173 -15.60 -23.36 -3.93
C THR A 173 -14.93 -23.09 -2.60
N SER A 174 -13.62 -22.81 -2.61
CA SER A 174 -12.88 -22.40 -1.42
C SER A 174 -11.95 -21.25 -1.75
N ARG A 175 -12.05 -20.18 -0.96
CA ARG A 175 -11.17 -19.02 -1.01
C ARG A 175 -10.16 -19.07 0.12
N PHE A 176 -8.92 -18.71 -0.16
CA PHE A 176 -7.90 -18.59 0.88
C PHE A 176 -6.95 -17.43 0.61
N PHE A 177 -6.46 -16.86 1.70
CA PHE A 177 -5.47 -15.79 1.68
C PHE A 177 -4.32 -16.12 2.62
N MET A 178 -3.13 -15.71 2.22
CA MET A 178 -1.93 -15.77 3.04
C MET A 178 -1.16 -14.47 2.91
N THR A 179 -0.93 -13.83 4.05
CA THR A 179 -0.14 -12.60 4.13
C THR A 179 1.18 -12.89 4.84
N THR A 180 2.29 -12.47 4.25
CA THR A 180 3.66 -12.71 4.75
C THR A 180 4.54 -11.49 4.59
N LYS A 181 5.57 -11.38 5.44
CA LYS A 181 6.59 -10.32 5.33
C LYS A 181 7.64 -10.56 4.26
N THR A 182 7.77 -11.81 3.79
CA THR A 182 8.70 -12.25 2.75
C THR A 182 7.95 -13.02 1.67
N PHE A 183 8.50 -13.08 0.46
CA PHE A 183 7.94 -13.90 -0.61
C PHE A 183 8.06 -15.41 -0.30
N ASP A 184 7.00 -16.03 0.21
CA ASP A 184 6.97 -17.46 0.59
C ASP A 184 5.93 -18.25 -0.22
N PHE A 185 6.17 -18.35 -1.53
CA PHE A 185 5.29 -19.05 -2.45
C PHE A 185 5.17 -20.56 -2.13
N ASP A 186 6.22 -21.21 -1.62
CA ASP A 186 6.17 -22.65 -1.37
C ASP A 186 5.26 -22.97 -0.18
N LYS A 187 5.25 -22.12 0.86
CA LYS A 187 4.25 -22.20 1.93
C LYS A 187 2.85 -21.95 1.42
N PHE A 188 2.66 -20.97 0.52
CA PHE A 188 1.38 -20.72 -0.12
C PHE A 188 0.89 -21.98 -0.85
N LYS A 189 1.69 -22.51 -1.78
CA LYS A 189 1.41 -23.72 -2.56
C LYS A 189 1.05 -24.92 -1.69
N ARG A 190 1.81 -25.17 -0.61
CA ARG A 190 1.49 -26.25 0.35
C ARG A 190 0.11 -26.10 0.98
N ARG A 191 -0.32 -24.89 1.32
CA ARG A 191 -1.66 -24.64 1.87
C ARG A 191 -2.77 -24.96 0.85
N ILE A 192 -2.56 -24.63 -0.43
CA ILE A 192 -3.51 -24.98 -1.50
C ILE A 192 -3.65 -26.49 -1.60
N ILE A 193 -2.51 -27.20 -1.66
CA ILE A 193 -2.48 -28.66 -1.80
C ILE A 193 -3.20 -29.34 -0.63
N LEU A 194 -3.01 -28.85 0.60
CA LEU A 194 -3.74 -29.36 1.77
C LEU A 194 -5.25 -29.16 1.62
N LYS A 195 -5.70 -27.97 1.20
CA LYS A 195 -7.13 -27.69 0.99
C LYS A 195 -7.76 -28.55 -0.10
N ILE A 196 -7.03 -28.78 -1.19
CA ILE A 196 -7.45 -29.67 -2.27
C ILE A 196 -7.60 -31.12 -1.77
N LYS A 197 -6.81 -31.57 -0.79
CA LYS A 197 -6.92 -32.91 -0.20
C LYS A 197 -8.06 -33.06 0.81
N GLU A 198 -8.40 -31.97 1.50
CA GLU A 198 -9.46 -31.94 2.52
C GLU A 198 -10.88 -31.87 1.92
N ALA A 199 -11.02 -31.24 0.75
CA ALA A 199 -12.27 -31.16 0.00
C ALA A 199 -12.54 -32.45 -0.77
#